data_AF-A0A6A5JWB8-F1
#
_entry.id   AF-A0A6A5JWB8-F1
#
_cell.length_a   1.000
_cell.length_b   1.000
_cell.length_c   1.000
_cell.angle_alpha   90.00
_cell.angle_beta   90.00
_cell.angle_gamma   90.00
#
_symmetry.space_group_name_H-M   'P 1'
#
loop_
_entity.id
_entity.type
_entity.pdbx_description
1 polymer ?
#
loop_
_entity_poly.entity_id
_entity_poly.type
_entity_poly.pdbx_seq_one_letter_code
_entity_poly.pdbx_strand_id
1 'polypeptide(L)'
;MTTRACCGSRVAYFETPERTQQTPSSLETLWIIFRKLITDAELGTMFCVLDGLDECDESTLRVLLPRVVSLLTSDALSSAKGTFKLAIVSRDLPGLRGCTTRVRLDPDNDEQVVGDIGLFVCARVAELSRIEGFNDDFRASVQAALLKRAEGTFLW
;
A
#
# COMPACT_ATOMS: atom_id res chain seq x y z
N MET A 1 -34.82 -26.30 13.58
CA MET A 1 -33.40 -25.92 13.64
C MET A 1 -32.66 -26.79 12.64
N THR A 2 -32.32 -26.24 11.47
CA THR A 2 -31.53 -26.95 10.48
C THR A 2 -30.70 -25.92 9.71
N THR A 3 -29.44 -25.77 10.10
CA THR A 3 -28.42 -24.97 9.42
C THR A 3 -27.93 -25.76 8.21
N ARG A 4 -28.21 -25.24 7.00
CA ARG A 4 -27.53 -25.68 5.78
C ARG A 4 -26.24 -24.87 5.64
N ALA A 5 -25.11 -25.55 5.72
CA ALA A 5 -23.83 -25.04 5.28
C ALA A 5 -23.87 -24.91 3.75
N CYS A 6 -23.87 -23.68 3.23
CA CYS A 6 -23.50 -23.44 1.84
C CYS A 6 -21.97 -23.48 1.75
N CYS A 7 -21.47 -24.62 1.28
CA CYS A 7 -20.11 -24.80 0.83
C CYS A 7 -19.82 -23.74 -0.25
N GLY A 8 -18.97 -22.76 0.07
CA GLY A 8 -18.53 -21.72 -0.85
C GLY A 8 -17.94 -22.36 -2.10
N SER A 9 -18.62 -22.19 -3.22
CA SER A 9 -18.21 -22.68 -4.53
C SER A 9 -16.89 -22.04 -4.93
N ARG A 10 -15.96 -22.93 -5.28
CA ARG A 10 -14.63 -22.70 -5.83
C ARG A 10 -14.63 -21.61 -6.90
N VAL A 11 -13.55 -20.84 -6.94
CA VAL A 11 -13.16 -19.98 -8.07
C VAL A 11 -12.84 -20.90 -9.27
N ALA A 12 -13.87 -21.31 -10.00
CA ALA A 12 -13.76 -22.17 -11.18
C ALA A 12 -13.35 -21.40 -12.46
N TYR A 13 -12.80 -20.19 -12.32
CA TYR A 13 -12.42 -19.36 -13.47
C TYR A 13 -11.04 -19.73 -14.03
N PHE A 14 -10.19 -20.40 -13.25
CA PHE A 14 -8.81 -20.75 -13.66
C PHE A 14 -8.64 -22.22 -14.09
N GLU A 15 -9.68 -23.04 -14.07
CA GLU A 15 -9.59 -24.49 -14.33
C GLU A 15 -9.77 -24.83 -15.83
N THR A 16 -8.88 -24.34 -16.70
CA THR A 16 -8.68 -24.94 -18.03
C THR A 16 -7.18 -25.22 -18.26
N PRO A 17 -6.77 -26.48 -18.54
CA PRO A 17 -5.37 -26.89 -18.58
C PRO A 17 -4.55 -26.22 -19.71
N GLU A 18 -5.22 -25.62 -20.69
CA GLU A 18 -4.61 -24.97 -21.85
C GLU A 18 -4.12 -23.53 -21.57
N ARG A 19 -4.38 -22.97 -20.39
CA ARG A 19 -3.95 -21.58 -20.04
C ARG A 19 -2.98 -21.49 -18.86
N THR A 20 -2.63 -22.61 -18.24
CA THR A 20 -1.64 -22.69 -17.15
C THR A 20 -0.18 -22.52 -17.60
N GLN A 21 0.10 -22.29 -18.88
CA GLN A 21 1.47 -22.07 -19.41
C GLN A 21 1.72 -20.67 -19.98
N GLN A 22 0.85 -19.72 -19.73
CA GLN A 22 1.21 -18.31 -19.88
C GLN A 22 1.33 -17.73 -18.48
N THR A 23 2.57 -17.60 -18.01
CA THR A 23 2.93 -16.47 -17.15
C THR A 23 2.17 -15.27 -17.71
N PRO A 24 1.44 -14.47 -16.93
CA PRO A 24 0.86 -13.25 -17.46
C PRO A 24 2.03 -12.30 -17.76
N SER A 25 2.64 -12.50 -18.93
CA SER A 25 4.00 -12.05 -19.27
C SER A 25 4.01 -10.62 -19.79
N SER A 26 2.85 -9.96 -19.78
CA SER A 26 2.71 -8.56 -20.13
C SER A 26 1.86 -7.82 -19.11
N LEU A 27 2.27 -6.59 -18.83
CA LEU A 27 1.49 -5.62 -18.06
C LEU A 27 0.06 -5.46 -18.59
N GLU A 28 -0.11 -5.59 -19.90
CA GLU A 28 -1.43 -5.51 -20.56
C GLU A 28 -2.35 -6.66 -20.12
N THR A 29 -1.86 -7.90 -20.18
CA THR A 29 -2.64 -9.07 -19.76
C THR A 29 -3.01 -8.98 -18.28
N LEU A 30 -2.06 -8.58 -17.43
CA LEU A 30 -2.30 -8.36 -16.01
C LEU A 30 -3.36 -7.29 -15.76
N TRP A 31 -3.29 -6.18 -16.50
CA TRP A 31 -4.28 -5.11 -16.39
C TRP A 31 -5.68 -5.56 -16.79
N ILE A 32 -5.81 -6.35 -17.86
CA ILE A 32 -7.11 -6.90 -18.29
C ILE A 32 -7.69 -7.82 -17.21
N ILE A 33 -6.87 -8.70 -16.64
CA ILE A 33 -7.29 -9.60 -15.55
C ILE A 33 -7.73 -8.76 -14.35
N PHE A 34 -6.91 -7.79 -13.93
CA PHE A 34 -7.22 -6.89 -12.84
C PHE A 34 -8.54 -6.14 -13.06
N ARG A 35 -8.75 -5.58 -14.26
CA ARG A 35 -10.00 -4.89 -14.64
C ARG A 35 -11.21 -5.81 -14.52
N LYS A 36 -11.11 -7.06 -14.99
CA LYS A 36 -12.21 -8.03 -14.86
C LYS A 36 -12.56 -8.28 -13.39
N LEU A 37 -11.54 -8.48 -12.55
CA LEU A 37 -11.73 -8.73 -11.11
C LEU A 37 -12.43 -7.56 -10.41
N ILE A 38 -11.99 -6.32 -10.63
CA ILE A 38 -12.56 -5.16 -9.93
C ILE A 38 -13.97 -4.77 -10.41
N THR A 39 -14.39 -5.28 -11.58
CA THR A 39 -15.74 -5.05 -12.13
C THR A 39 -16.69 -6.22 -11.89
N ASP A 40 -16.21 -7.34 -11.35
CA ASP A 40 -17.04 -8.52 -11.11
C ASP A 40 -17.97 -8.29 -9.91
N ALA A 41 -19.27 -8.19 -10.19
CA ALA A 41 -20.29 -7.95 -9.18
C ALA A 41 -20.44 -9.13 -8.20
N GLU A 42 -20.06 -10.35 -8.60
CA GLU A 42 -20.15 -11.54 -7.75
C GLU A 42 -19.08 -11.55 -6.65
N LEU A 43 -17.99 -10.80 -6.85
CA LEU A 43 -16.92 -10.64 -5.84
C LEU A 43 -17.26 -9.59 -4.77
N GLY A 44 -18.33 -8.83 -4.97
CA GLY A 44 -18.80 -7.82 -4.01
C GLY A 44 -17.88 -6.60 -3.92
N THR A 45 -17.67 -6.09 -2.70
CA THR A 45 -16.82 -4.92 -2.45
C THR A 45 -15.36 -5.31 -2.40
N MET A 46 -14.52 -4.64 -3.20
CA MET A 46 -13.08 -4.86 -3.21
C MET A 46 -12.32 -3.63 -2.73
N PHE A 47 -11.42 -3.82 -1.78
CA PHE A 47 -10.47 -2.81 -1.32
C PHE A 47 -9.09 -3.16 -1.84
N CYS A 48 -8.44 -2.22 -2.52
CA CYS A 48 -7.10 -2.35 -3.04
C CYS A 48 -6.22 -1.26 -2.45
N VAL A 49 -5.06 -1.65 -1.94
CA VAL A 49 -4.00 -0.74 -1.52
C VAL A 49 -2.82 -0.98 -2.45
N LEU A 50 -2.41 0.07 -3.16
CA LEU A 50 -1.24 0.05 -4.04
C LEU A 50 -0.14 0.85 -3.36
N ASP A 51 0.86 0.16 -2.83
CA ASP A 51 2.00 0.75 -2.12
C ASP A 51 3.23 0.83 -3.02
N GLY A 52 4.08 1.85 -2.82
CA GLY A 52 5.33 2.04 -3.54
C GLY A 52 5.18 2.28 -5.05
N LEU A 53 4.11 2.93 -5.51
CA LEU A 53 3.89 3.18 -6.95
C LEU A 53 5.05 3.98 -7.58
N ASP A 54 5.73 4.84 -6.81
CA ASP A 54 6.90 5.60 -7.25
C ASP A 54 8.17 4.76 -7.44
N GLU A 55 8.21 3.52 -6.97
CA GLU A 55 9.35 2.62 -7.13
C GLU A 55 9.36 1.90 -8.49
N CYS A 56 8.29 2.05 -9.28
CA CYS A 56 8.21 1.51 -10.63
C CYS A 56 9.25 2.18 -11.54
N ASP A 57 9.85 1.42 -12.44
CA ASP A 57 10.69 1.99 -13.48
C ASP A 57 9.87 2.93 -14.39
N GLU A 58 10.54 3.92 -14.96
CA GLU A 58 9.91 4.98 -15.76
C GLU A 58 9.09 4.43 -16.95
N SER A 59 9.47 3.28 -17.52
CA SER A 59 8.74 2.70 -18.65
C SER A 59 7.43 2.06 -18.21
N THR A 60 7.46 1.33 -17.08
CA THR A 60 6.25 0.77 -16.46
C THR A 60 5.32 1.87 -15.97
N LEU A 61 5.86 2.88 -15.29
CA LEU A 61 5.08 3.98 -14.73
C LEU A 61 4.36 4.78 -15.83
N ARG A 62 5.03 5.04 -16.97
CA ARG A 62 4.41 5.70 -18.13
C ARG A 62 3.17 5.00 -18.65
N VAL A 63 3.10 3.67 -18.54
CA VAL A 63 1.97 2.87 -19.00
C VAL A 63 0.92 2.67 -17.91
N LEU A 64 1.35 2.46 -16.65
CA LEU A 64 0.48 2.13 -15.53
C LEU A 64 -0.26 3.35 -14.98
N LEU A 65 0.44 4.49 -14.84
CA LEU A 65 -0.08 5.68 -14.17
C LEU A 65 -1.37 6.23 -14.81
N PRO A 66 -1.48 6.37 -16.15
CA PRO A 66 -2.72 6.84 -16.77
C PRO A 66 -3.90 5.91 -16.50
N ARG A 67 -3.65 4.59 -16.40
CA ARG A 67 -4.71 3.60 -16.15
C ARG A 67 -5.19 3.67 -14.71
N VAL A 68 -4.26 3.84 -13.76
CA VAL A 68 -4.57 4.05 -12.35
C VAL A 68 -5.34 5.35 -12.14
N VAL A 69 -4.91 6.45 -12.76
CA VAL A 69 -5.65 7.74 -12.72
C VAL A 69 -7.06 7.57 -13.29
N SER A 70 -7.21 6.84 -14.39
CA SER A 70 -8.53 6.53 -14.95
C SER A 70 -9.42 5.74 -13.99
N LEU A 71 -8.87 4.87 -13.13
CA LEU A 71 -9.67 4.19 -12.10
C LEU A 71 -10.15 5.15 -11.01
N LEU A 72 -9.34 6.15 -10.66
CA LEU A 72 -9.69 7.13 -9.62
C LEU A 72 -10.73 8.15 -10.10
N THR A 73 -10.76 8.47 -11.39
CA THR A 73 -11.64 9.49 -11.97
C THR A 73 -12.88 8.94 -12.66
N SER A 74 -12.98 7.62 -12.86
CA SER A 74 -14.10 7.03 -13.59
C SER A 74 -15.33 6.85 -12.72
N ASP A 75 -16.37 7.64 -13.00
CA ASP A 75 -17.71 7.48 -12.43
C ASP A 75 -18.41 6.17 -12.83
N ALA A 76 -17.86 5.43 -13.81
CA ALA A 76 -18.46 4.17 -14.25
C ALA A 76 -18.32 3.04 -13.21
N LEU A 77 -17.30 3.11 -12.35
CA LEU A 77 -17.06 2.11 -11.30
C LEU A 77 -17.93 2.32 -10.06
N SER A 78 -18.54 3.50 -9.89
CA SER A 78 -19.42 3.81 -8.75
C SER A 78 -20.89 3.43 -8.98
N SER A 79 -21.28 3.15 -10.23
CA SER A 79 -22.66 2.80 -10.62
C SER A 79 -22.92 1.28 -10.69
N ALA A 80 -21.87 0.45 -10.74
CA ALA A 80 -22.00 -1.00 -10.77
C ALA A 80 -22.23 -1.58 -9.36
N LYS A 81 -22.96 -2.71 -9.27
CA LYS A 81 -23.30 -3.42 -8.02
C LYS A 81 -22.08 -3.86 -7.16
N GLY A 82 -20.86 -3.79 -7.68
CA GLY A 82 -19.62 -3.99 -6.94
C GLY A 82 -18.92 -2.67 -6.69
N THR A 83 -18.60 -2.35 -5.43
CA THR A 83 -17.85 -1.13 -5.10
C THR A 83 -16.36 -1.45 -5.04
N PHE A 84 -15.58 -0.92 -5.97
CA PHE A 84 -14.12 -0.94 -5.92
C PHE A 84 -13.60 0.31 -5.21
N LYS A 85 -12.70 0.13 -4.24
CA LYS A 85 -12.03 1.21 -3.51
C LYS A 85 -10.52 1.06 -3.63
N LEU A 86 -9.85 2.12 -4.06
CA LEU A 86 -8.40 2.14 -4.25
C LEU A 86 -7.78 3.19 -3.33
N ALA A 87 -6.79 2.79 -2.55
CA ALA A 87 -5.86 3.67 -1.88
C ALA A 87 -4.46 3.49 -2.51
N ILE A 88 -3.77 4.60 -2.74
CA ILE A 88 -2.40 4.58 -3.26
C ILE A 88 -1.49 5.22 -2.22
N VAL A 89 -0.43 4.51 -1.86
CA VAL A 89 0.63 5.00 -0.98
C VAL A 89 1.89 5.09 -1.83
N SER A 90 2.49 6.27 -1.86
CA SER A 90 3.57 6.60 -2.77
C SER A 90 4.22 7.90 -2.32
N ARG A 91 5.48 8.12 -2.68
CA ARG A 91 6.08 9.46 -2.68
C ARG A 91 5.36 10.36 -3.69
N ASP A 92 5.70 11.65 -3.70
CA ASP A 92 5.06 12.61 -4.59
C ASP A 92 5.28 12.24 -6.07
N LEU A 93 4.19 11.86 -6.74
CA LEU A 93 4.16 11.57 -8.17
C LEU A 93 3.41 12.68 -8.91
N PRO A 94 4.06 13.42 -9.82
CA PRO A 94 3.43 14.52 -10.57
C PRO A 94 2.12 14.12 -11.25
N GLY A 95 2.04 12.91 -11.82
CA GLY A 95 0.83 12.44 -12.51
C GLY A 95 -0.38 12.15 -11.60
N LEU A 96 -0.19 12.06 -10.28
CA LEU A 96 -1.29 11.92 -9.31
C LEU A 96 -1.74 13.26 -8.73
N ARG A 97 -1.01 14.37 -8.97
CA ARG A 97 -1.31 15.68 -8.37
C ARG A 97 -2.67 16.25 -8.76
N GLY A 98 -3.25 15.82 -9.90
CA GLY A 98 -4.59 16.20 -10.34
C GLY A 98 -5.74 15.44 -9.68
N CYS A 99 -5.45 14.42 -8.86
CA CYS A 99 -6.49 13.66 -8.15
C CYS A 99 -6.99 14.47 -6.94
N THR A 100 -8.32 14.58 -6.80
CA THR A 100 -8.97 15.45 -5.80
C THR A 100 -8.88 14.92 -4.37
N THR A 101 -8.69 13.61 -4.18
CA THR A 101 -8.58 12.97 -2.86
C THR A 101 -7.12 12.60 -2.59
N ARG A 102 -6.35 13.55 -2.07
CA ARG A 102 -4.95 13.36 -1.70
C ARG A 102 -4.72 13.72 -0.23
N VAL A 103 -4.19 12.77 0.52
CA VAL A 103 -3.68 13.01 1.88
C VAL A 103 -2.17 13.15 1.79
N ARG A 104 -1.62 14.26 2.30
CA ARG A 104 -0.17 14.43 2.46
C ARG A 104 0.18 14.03 3.88
N LEU A 105 0.93 12.94 4.03
CA LEU A 105 1.34 12.42 5.34
C LEU A 105 2.58 13.11 5.90
N ASP A 106 3.36 13.77 5.03
CA ASP A 106 4.60 14.46 5.40
C ASP A 106 4.60 15.84 4.74
N PRO A 107 4.12 16.89 5.44
CA PRO A 107 4.12 18.26 4.92
C PRO A 107 5.49 18.88 5.20
N ASP A 108 6.50 18.47 4.44
CA ASP A 108 7.88 18.95 4.54
C ASP A 108 8.55 18.63 5.90
N ASN A 109 9.85 18.35 5.86
CA ASN A 109 10.67 17.97 7.02
C ASN A 109 10.88 19.19 7.95
N ASP A 110 9.82 19.61 8.62
CA ASP A 110 9.80 20.71 9.57
C ASP A 110 10.41 20.29 10.92
N GLU A 111 10.78 21.27 11.75
CA GLU A 111 11.35 21.04 13.10
C GLU A 111 10.47 20.12 13.98
N GLN A 112 9.17 20.02 13.69
CA GLN A 112 8.24 19.11 14.35
C GLN A 112 8.56 17.63 14.09
N VAL A 113 9.02 17.27 12.89
CA VAL A 113 9.40 15.88 12.54
C VAL A 113 10.59 15.41 13.37
N VAL A 114 11.57 16.30 13.60
CA VAL A 114 12.72 16.01 14.46
C VAL A 114 12.29 15.76 15.92
N GLY A 115 11.32 16.53 16.41
CA GLY A 115 10.71 16.32 17.72
C GLY A 115 10.01 14.97 17.85
N ASP A 116 9.20 14.60 16.84
CA ASP A 116 8.45 13.35 16.81
C ASP A 116 9.36 12.12 16.72
N ILE A 117 10.43 12.20 15.92
CA ILE A 117 11.50 11.20 15.88
C ILE A 117 12.13 11.05 17.27
N GLY A 118 12.42 12.17 17.94
CA GLY A 118 12.89 12.22 19.33
C GLY A 118 11.99 11.43 20.27
N LEU A 119 10.69 11.74 20.26
CA LEU A 119 9.69 11.11 21.10
C LEU A 119 9.56 9.61 20.80
N PHE A 120 9.51 9.24 19.53
CA PHE A 120 9.39 7.84 19.11
C PHE A 120 10.62 7.02 19.53
N VAL A 121 11.84 7.51 19.27
CA VAL A 121 13.08 6.84 19.70
C VAL A 121 13.10 6.71 21.22
N CYS A 122 12.75 7.76 21.96
CA CYS A 122 12.67 7.70 23.42
C CYS A 122 11.71 6.61 23.91
N ALA A 123 10.49 6.56 23.35
CA ALA A 123 9.47 5.57 23.71
C ALA A 123 9.93 4.15 23.40
N ARG A 124 10.47 3.90 22.18
CA ARG A 124 10.94 2.57 21.78
C ARG A 124 12.13 2.09 22.57
N VAL A 125 13.10 2.97 22.85
CA VAL A 125 14.25 2.61 23.67
C VAL A 125 13.85 2.38 25.13
N ALA A 126 12.81 3.06 25.64
CA ALA A 126 12.30 2.80 26.98
C ALA A 126 11.71 1.37 27.12
N GLU A 127 11.11 0.82 26.08
CA GLU A 127 10.62 -0.57 26.06
C GLU A 127 11.75 -1.60 26.25
N LEU A 128 12.98 -1.27 25.85
CA LEU A 128 14.16 -2.13 25.95
C LEU A 128 14.74 -2.23 27.37
N SER A 129 14.28 -1.40 28.31
CA SER A 129 14.69 -1.44 29.72
C SER A 129 14.40 -2.77 30.44
N ARG A 130 13.59 -3.62 29.82
CA ARG A 130 13.29 -4.98 30.30
C ARG A 130 14.44 -5.97 30.04
N ILE A 131 15.41 -5.61 29.20
CA ILE A 131 16.56 -6.45 28.87
C ILE A 131 17.61 -6.31 29.97
N GLU A 132 18.07 -7.44 30.51
CA GLU A 132 19.13 -7.45 31.52
C GLU A 132 20.41 -6.79 30.97
N GLY A 133 21.00 -5.88 31.75
CA GLY A 133 22.16 -5.09 31.33
C GLY A 133 21.83 -3.83 30.52
N PHE A 134 20.56 -3.56 30.20
CA PHE A 134 20.12 -2.32 29.55
C PHE A 134 20.01 -1.16 30.55
N ASN A 135 21.18 -0.72 31.05
CA ASN A 135 21.29 0.39 31.99
C ASN A 135 21.10 1.76 31.31
N ASP A 136 21.05 2.82 32.11
CA ASP A 136 20.75 4.16 31.62
C ASP A 136 21.86 4.74 30.72
N ASP A 137 23.13 4.39 30.95
CA ASP A 137 24.23 4.80 30.09
C ASP A 137 24.11 4.17 28.70
N PHE A 138 23.78 2.87 28.64
CA PHE A 138 23.57 2.16 27.39
C PHE A 138 22.31 2.66 26.68
N ARG A 139 21.23 2.93 27.42
CA ARG A 139 20.01 3.57 26.92
C ARG A 139 20.32 4.90 26.22
N ALA A 140 21.06 5.78 26.88
CA ALA A 140 21.44 7.09 26.33
C ALA A 140 22.30 6.94 25.07
N SER A 141 23.23 5.98 25.06
CA SER A 141 24.05 5.67 23.88
C SER A 141 23.21 5.21 22.69
N VAL A 142 22.26 4.29 22.92
CA VAL A 142 21.34 3.78 21.88
C VAL A 142 20.44 4.90 21.35
N GLN A 143 19.87 5.73 22.22
CA GLN A 143 19.05 6.88 21.80
C GLN A 143 19.86 7.84 20.93
N ALA A 144 21.06 8.22 21.34
CA ALA A 144 21.92 9.11 20.57
C ALA A 144 22.30 8.51 19.21
N ALA A 145 22.59 7.21 19.16
CA ALA A 145 22.92 6.52 17.91
C ALA A 145 21.73 6.48 16.94
N LEU A 146 20.52 6.18 17.43
CA LEU A 146 19.31 6.15 16.62
C LEU A 146 18.93 7.55 16.12
N LEU A 147 18.96 8.56 16.98
CA LEU A 147 18.67 9.94 16.58
C LEU A 147 19.67 10.48 15.55
N LYS A 148 20.95 10.16 15.71
CA LYS A 148 21.98 10.57 14.74
C LYS A 148 21.78 9.91 13.38
N ARG A 149 21.36 8.64 13.35
CA ARG A 149 21.18 7.86 12.11
C ARG A 149 19.79 8.00 11.49
N ALA A 150 18.85 8.62 12.20
CA ALA A 150 17.50 8.81 11.73
C ALA A 150 17.43 9.65 10.46
N GLU A 151 18.33 10.63 10.33
CA GLU A 151 18.42 11.54 9.17
C GLU A 151 17.06 12.16 8.79
N GLY A 152 16.19 12.41 9.78
CA GLY A 152 14.85 12.99 9.57
C GLY A 152 13.79 12.00 9.09
N THR A 153 14.06 10.69 9.09
CA THR A 153 13.12 9.65 8.65
C THR A 153 12.88 8.63 9.75
N PHE A 154 11.77 7.90 9.70
CA PHE A 154 11.49 6.78 10.61
C PHE A 154 11.98 5.41 10.05
N LEU A 155 12.78 5.41 8.98
CA LEU A 155 13.22 4.21 8.25
C LEU A 155 14.67 3.87 8.62
N TRP A 156 14.87 3.15 9.73
CA TRP A 156 16.20 2.82 10.27
C TRP A 156 16.34 1.38 10.77
#